data_AF-A0A941S497-F1
#
_entry.id   AF-A0A941S497-F1
#
_cell.length_a   1.000
_cell.length_b   1.000
_cell.length_c   1.000
_cell.angle_alpha   90.00
_cell.angle_beta   90.00
_cell.angle_gamma   90.00
#
_symmetry.space_group_name_H-M   'P 1'
#
loop_
_entity.id
_entity.type
_entity.pdbx_description
1 polymer ?
#
loop_
_entity_poly.entity_id
_entity_poly.type
_entity_poly.pdbx_seq_one_letter_code
_entity_poly.pdbx_strand_id
1 'polypeptide(L)'
;MTRVFAHNRDCFWLIEHRAPQSESPKIIGFYAFLPLTAEGHAALRAHTLDTADPPLSALAPFGDAPAAVYIWAILARRLTRRLDPVISRAMGWRYAGAPLYARVTTADGLKSGVGAGSASVSGETKIGMGSLIRVPTSGGALS
;
A
#
# COMPACT_ATOMS: atom_id res chain seq x y z
N MET A 1 14.88 -2.31 6.30
CA MET A 1 14.58 -1.88 4.93
C MET A 1 15.38 -2.63 3.85
N THR A 2 16.72 -2.64 3.89
CA THR A 2 17.57 -3.26 2.84
C THR A 2 17.23 -4.73 2.57
N ARG A 3 17.05 -5.54 3.62
CA ARG A 3 16.64 -6.95 3.52
C ARG A 3 15.29 -7.14 2.81
N VAL A 4 14.29 -6.32 3.16
CA VAL A 4 12.94 -6.35 2.58
C VAL A 4 12.98 -5.98 1.11
N PHE A 5 13.71 -4.93 0.75
CA PHE A 5 13.87 -4.51 -0.65
C PHE A 5 14.65 -5.53 -1.49
N ALA A 6 15.66 -6.19 -0.90
CA ALA A 6 16.40 -7.25 -1.57
C ALA A 6 15.52 -8.48 -1.86
N HIS A 7 14.60 -8.82 -0.96
CA HIS A 7 13.65 -9.92 -1.12
C HIS A 7 12.56 -9.60 -2.15
N ASN A 8 11.99 -8.40 -2.07
CA ASN A 8 11.01 -7.92 -3.02
C ASN A 8 11.21 -6.43 -3.34
N ARG A 9 11.67 -6.16 -4.56
CA ARG A 9 11.97 -4.79 -5.02
C ARG A 9 10.72 -3.95 -5.27
N ASP A 10 9.53 -4.56 -5.33
CA ASP A 10 8.28 -3.80 -5.39
C ASP A 10 7.98 -3.09 -4.07
N CYS A 11 8.57 -3.49 -2.95
CA CYS A 11 8.25 -2.95 -1.63
C CYS A 11 8.46 -1.43 -1.50
N PHE A 12 9.19 -0.80 -2.43
CA PHE A 12 9.45 0.63 -2.39
C PHE A 12 9.52 1.22 -3.79
N TRP A 13 8.64 2.17 -4.08
CA TRP A 13 8.64 2.94 -5.32
C TRP A 13 8.87 4.42 -5.07
N LEU A 14 9.76 5.02 -5.86
CA LEU A 14 9.86 6.47 -5.98
C LEU A 14 8.83 6.97 -6.98
N ILE A 15 8.21 8.10 -6.66
CA ILE A 15 7.27 8.78 -7.55
C ILE A 15 7.95 10.03 -8.06
N GLU A 16 8.12 10.05 -9.38
CA GLU A 16 8.79 11.13 -10.09
C GLU A 16 7.81 11.85 -11.01
N HIS A 17 7.93 13.17 -11.05
CA HIS A 17 7.24 14.01 -12.02
C HIS A 17 8.25 14.50 -13.04
N ARG A 18 8.03 14.15 -14.31
CA ARG A 18 8.80 14.66 -15.45
C ARG A 18 7.94 15.67 -16.21
N ALA A 19 8.31 16.95 -16.13
CA ALA A 19 7.71 17.97 -16.98
C ALA A 19 8.26 17.83 -18.42
N PRO A 20 7.46 18.12 -19.47
CA PRO A 20 7.88 17.92 -20.87
C PRO A 20 9.18 18.62 -21.27
N GLN A 21 9.54 19.71 -20.58
CA GLN A 21 10.70 20.55 -20.88
C GLN A 21 11.83 20.42 -19.84
N SER A 22 11.70 19.51 -18.86
CA SER A 22 12.69 19.33 -17.80
C SER A 22 13.67 18.22 -18.15
N GLU A 23 14.96 18.52 -18.09
CA GLU A 23 16.03 17.53 -18.32
C GLU A 23 16.13 16.50 -17.18
N SER A 24 15.70 16.86 -15.97
CA SER A 24 15.69 15.96 -14.81
C SER A 24 14.29 15.74 -14.24
N PRO A 25 13.94 14.51 -13.82
CA PRO A 25 12.71 14.26 -13.10
C PRO A 25 12.80 14.83 -11.68
N LYS A 26 11.66 15.33 -11.16
CA LYS A 26 11.54 15.77 -9.77
C LYS A 26 10.91 14.67 -8.94
N ILE A 27 11.58 14.26 -7.86
CA ILE A 27 10.96 13.37 -6.86
C ILE A 27 9.83 14.13 -6.17
N ILE A 28 8.62 13.58 -6.28
CA ILE A 28 7.40 14.15 -5.70
C ILE A 28 6.83 13.31 -4.57
N GLY A 29 7.37 12.10 -4.37
CA GLY A 29 6.95 11.23 -3.29
C GLY A 29 7.54 9.82 -3.35
N PHE A 30 7.02 8.96 -2.49
CA PHE A 30 7.26 7.53 -2.52
C PHE A 30 6.01 6.75 -2.11
N TYR A 31 5.97 5.50 -2.52
CA TYR A 31 4.95 4.53 -2.17
C TYR A 31 5.65 3.26 -1.66
N ALA A 32 5.53 2.99 -0.37
CA ALA A 32 6.13 1.84 0.30
C ALA A 32 5.04 0.88 0.76
N PHE A 33 5.19 -0.39 0.43
CA PHE A 33 4.20 -1.42 0.72
C PHE A 33 4.87 -2.79 0.89
N LEU A 34 4.13 -3.72 1.49
CA LEU A 34 4.56 -5.08 1.75
C LEU A 34 3.62 -6.02 0.99
N PRO A 35 4.07 -6.64 -0.11
CA PRO A 35 3.38 -7.75 -0.75
C PRO A 35 3.42 -8.95 0.20
N LEU A 36 2.26 -9.43 0.64
CA LEU A 36 2.16 -10.47 1.67
C LEU A 36 1.91 -11.84 1.08
N THR A 37 2.51 -12.86 1.69
CA THR A 37 2.08 -14.25 1.52
C THR A 37 0.72 -14.47 2.18
N ALA A 38 0.10 -15.64 1.95
CA ALA A 38 -1.16 -16.00 2.64
C ALA A 38 -0.98 -16.02 4.16
N GLU A 39 0.15 -16.54 4.65
CA GLU A 39 0.51 -16.53 6.07
C GLU A 39 0.72 -15.10 6.60
N GLY A 40 1.46 -14.27 5.86
CA GLY A 40 1.66 -12.86 6.20
C GLY A 40 0.34 -12.09 6.27
N HIS A 41 -0.59 -12.37 5.36
CA HIS A 41 -1.93 -11.77 5.36
C HIS A 41 -2.76 -12.21 6.56
N ALA A 42 -2.74 -13.49 6.90
CA ALA A 42 -3.40 -14.00 8.10
C ALA A 42 -2.84 -13.35 9.37
N ALA A 43 -1.51 -13.26 9.49
CA ALA A 43 -0.84 -12.60 10.60
C ALA A 43 -1.15 -11.10 10.68
N LEU A 44 -1.24 -10.41 9.55
CA LEU A 44 -1.67 -9.01 9.50
C LEU A 44 -3.08 -8.85 10.07
N ARG A 45 -4.02 -9.69 9.63
CA ARG A 45 -5.43 -9.64 10.08
C ARG A 45 -5.57 -10.00 11.57
N ALA A 46 -4.72 -10.87 12.07
CA ALA A 46 -4.65 -11.24 13.49
C ALA A 46 -3.90 -10.22 14.36
N HIS A 47 -3.37 -9.13 13.78
CA HIS A 47 -2.50 -8.15 14.45
C HIS A 47 -1.23 -8.74 15.07
N THR A 48 -0.76 -9.87 14.56
CA THR A 48 0.47 -10.54 15.02
C THR A 48 1.67 -10.29 14.13
N LEU A 49 1.47 -9.70 12.94
CA LEU A 49 2.55 -9.29 12.05
C LEU A 49 3.22 -8.01 12.56
N ASP A 50 4.51 -8.08 12.89
CA ASP A 50 5.35 -6.89 13.04
C ASP A 50 5.59 -6.26 11.66
N THR A 51 4.82 -5.22 11.35
CA THR A 51 4.93 -4.51 10.08
C THR A 51 6.14 -3.55 10.02
N ALA A 52 6.81 -3.28 11.14
CA ALA A 52 8.00 -2.43 11.18
C ALA A 52 9.27 -3.22 10.83
N ASP A 53 9.35 -4.48 11.26
CA ASP A 53 10.40 -5.42 10.85
C ASP A 53 9.81 -6.79 10.44
N PRO A 54 9.16 -6.87 9.26
CA PRO A 54 8.48 -8.09 8.85
C PRO A 54 9.49 -9.24 8.59
N PRO A 55 9.19 -10.46 9.05
CA PRO A 55 9.96 -11.64 8.65
C PRO A 55 9.80 -11.85 7.13
N LEU A 56 10.86 -12.32 6.46
CA LEU A 56 10.81 -12.52 5.00
C LEU A 56 9.76 -13.54 4.56
N SER A 57 9.45 -14.53 5.41
CA SER A 57 8.40 -15.52 5.15
C SER A 57 7.00 -14.92 5.06
N ALA A 58 6.76 -13.75 5.66
CA ALA A 58 5.51 -13.04 5.53
C ALA A 58 5.39 -12.27 4.21
N LEU A 59 6.49 -12.13 3.45
CA LEU A 59 6.56 -11.34 2.23
C LEU A 59 6.60 -12.24 0.99
N ALA A 60 5.73 -11.95 0.03
CA ALA A 60 5.76 -12.62 -1.27
C ALA A 60 7.11 -12.33 -1.97
N PRO A 61 7.76 -13.34 -2.57
CA PRO A 61 8.96 -13.14 -3.39
C PRO A 61 8.72 -12.12 -4.52
N PHE A 62 9.80 -11.49 -5.00
CA PHE A 62 9.72 -10.64 -6.18
C PHE A 62 9.18 -11.41 -7.40
N GLY A 63 8.21 -10.83 -8.10
CA GLY A 63 7.58 -11.43 -9.28
C GLY A 63 6.33 -12.24 -8.99
N ASP A 64 6.14 -12.70 -7.74
CA ASP A 64 4.96 -13.47 -7.36
C ASP A 64 3.72 -12.58 -7.17
N ALA A 65 2.54 -13.20 -7.32
CA ALA A 65 1.27 -12.56 -6.98
C ALA A 65 1.04 -12.64 -5.46
N PRO A 66 0.87 -11.50 -4.75
CA PRO A 66 0.66 -11.53 -3.32
C PRO A 66 -0.78 -11.89 -2.95
N ALA A 67 -0.97 -12.48 -1.77
CA ALA A 67 -2.29 -12.74 -1.20
C ALA A 67 -2.98 -11.45 -0.71
N ALA A 68 -2.18 -10.45 -0.33
CA ALA A 68 -2.63 -9.12 0.09
C ALA A 68 -1.49 -8.12 0.00
N VAL A 69 -1.81 -6.83 0.07
CA VAL A 69 -0.80 -5.77 0.17
C VAL A 69 -1.05 -4.96 1.43
N TYR A 70 -0.02 -4.77 2.24
CA TYR A 70 -0.03 -3.79 3.32
C TYR A 70 0.71 -2.52 2.89
N ILE A 71 0.00 -1.42 2.77
CA ILE A 71 0.54 -0.09 2.53
C ILE A 71 1.25 0.35 3.80
N TRP A 72 2.57 0.41 3.72
CA TRP A 72 3.41 0.72 4.86
C TRP A 72 3.52 2.23 5.05
N ALA A 73 3.78 2.96 3.97
CA ALA A 73 3.84 4.41 3.99
C ALA A 73 3.60 4.99 2.61
N ILE A 74 2.87 6.10 2.57
CA ILE A 74 2.73 6.93 1.39
C ILE A 74 3.15 8.34 1.78
N LEU A 75 4.14 8.88 1.08
CA LEU A 75 4.42 10.31 1.15
C LEU A 75 4.25 10.88 -0.26
N ALA A 76 3.10 11.51 -0.50
CA ALA A 76 2.84 12.21 -1.76
C ALA A 76 2.10 13.51 -1.45
N ARG A 77 2.84 14.61 -1.30
CA ARG A 77 2.26 15.91 -0.92
C ARG A 77 1.17 16.32 -1.92
N ARG A 78 -0.08 16.39 -1.46
CA ARG A 78 -1.27 16.85 -2.22
C ARG A 78 -1.60 16.07 -3.51
N LEU A 79 -1.01 14.89 -3.72
CA LEU A 79 -1.14 14.15 -4.97
C LEU A 79 -1.72 12.75 -4.83
N THR A 80 -1.98 12.25 -3.61
CA THR A 80 -2.49 10.89 -3.37
C THR A 80 -3.69 10.54 -4.26
N ARG A 81 -4.75 11.36 -4.29
CA ARG A 81 -5.92 11.12 -5.17
C ARG A 81 -5.60 11.07 -6.67
N ARG A 82 -4.57 11.78 -7.13
CA ARG A 82 -4.15 11.75 -8.54
C ARG A 82 -3.24 10.56 -8.86
N LEU A 83 -2.59 10.01 -7.84
CA LEU A 83 -1.64 8.91 -7.99
C LEU A 83 -2.33 7.56 -7.89
N ASP A 84 -3.52 7.45 -7.28
CA ASP A 84 -4.23 6.18 -7.14
C ASP A 84 -4.39 5.42 -8.48
N PRO A 85 -4.83 6.04 -9.60
CA PRO A 85 -4.92 5.34 -10.89
C PRO A 85 -3.55 4.95 -11.47
N VAL A 86 -2.52 5.78 -11.24
CA VAL A 86 -1.16 5.53 -11.70
C VAL A 86 -0.55 4.35 -10.94
N ILE A 87 -0.71 4.33 -9.62
CA ILE A 87 -0.25 3.26 -8.73
C ILE A 87 -1.01 1.96 -9.07
N SER A 88 -2.34 2.02 -9.22
CA SER A 88 -3.14 0.87 -9.61
C SER A 88 -2.70 0.28 -10.95
N ARG A 89 -2.39 1.13 -11.95
CA ARG A 89 -1.87 0.70 -13.24
C ARG A 89 -0.47 0.10 -13.13
N ALA A 90 0.40 0.71 -12.31
CA ALA A 90 1.77 0.27 -12.10
C ALA A 90 1.85 -1.10 -11.40
N MET A 91 0.97 -1.33 -10.43
CA MET A 91 0.81 -2.65 -9.79
C MET A 91 0.43 -3.73 -10.81
N GLY A 92 -0.37 -3.38 -11.83
CA GLY A 92 -0.64 -4.25 -12.96
C GLY A 92 -1.37 -5.55 -12.57
N TRP A 93 -1.29 -6.56 -13.44
CA TRP A 93 -2.09 -7.79 -13.32
C TRP A 93 -1.69 -8.66 -12.11
N ARG A 94 -0.42 -8.65 -11.68
CA ARG A 94 0.07 -9.50 -10.59
C ARG A 94 -0.57 -9.19 -9.24
N TYR A 95 -0.99 -7.94 -9.07
CA TYR A 95 -1.64 -7.45 -7.85
C TYR A 95 -3.17 -7.35 -8.03
N ALA A 96 -3.70 -7.79 -9.18
CA ALA A 96 -5.13 -7.73 -9.45
C ALA A 96 -5.90 -8.58 -8.43
N GLY A 97 -6.90 -7.97 -7.79
CA GLY A 97 -7.73 -8.62 -6.79
C GLY A 97 -7.10 -8.75 -5.40
N ALA A 98 -5.82 -8.44 -5.22
CA ALA A 98 -5.19 -8.45 -3.91
C ALA A 98 -5.79 -7.35 -3.01
N PRO A 99 -6.34 -7.69 -1.83
CA PRO A 99 -6.87 -6.69 -0.91
C PRO A 99 -5.74 -5.79 -0.40
N LEU A 100 -6.01 -4.48 -0.39
CA LEU A 100 -5.11 -3.46 0.16
C LEU A 100 -5.48 -3.18 1.61
N TYR A 101 -4.47 -3.11 2.47
CA TYR A 101 -4.59 -2.75 3.88
C TYR A 101 -3.67 -1.57 4.20
N ALA A 102 -4.06 -0.76 5.17
CA ALA A 102 -3.20 0.28 5.71
C ALA A 102 -3.48 0.45 7.20
N ARG A 103 -2.47 0.91 7.96
CA ARG A 103 -2.69 1.37 9.33
C ARG A 103 -2.83 2.88 9.34
N VAL A 104 -3.88 3.39 9.97
CA VAL A 104 -4.11 4.83 10.07
C VAL A 104 -3.13 5.42 11.08
N THR A 105 -2.05 6.03 10.61
CA THR A 105 -0.99 6.57 11.49
C THR A 105 -0.87 8.09 11.46
N THR A 106 -1.64 8.77 10.60
CA THR A 106 -1.66 10.24 10.49
C THR A 106 -3.09 10.78 10.42
N ALA A 107 -3.29 12.02 10.84
CA ALA A 107 -4.59 12.69 10.75
C ALA A 107 -5.08 12.81 9.29
N ASP A 108 -4.16 13.04 8.35
CA ASP A 108 -4.46 13.07 6.92
C ASP A 108 -4.83 11.67 6.40
N GLY A 109 -4.17 10.61 6.90
CA GLY A 109 -4.53 9.22 6.63
C GLY A 109 -5.92 8.88 7.15
N LEU A 110 -6.29 9.37 8.34
CA LEU A 110 -7.63 9.17 8.93
C LEU A 110 -8.70 9.85 8.07
N LYS A 111 -8.49 11.12 7.70
CA LYS A 111 -9.42 11.86 6.81
C LYS A 111 -9.56 11.21 5.44
N SER A 112 -8.46 10.71 4.88
CA SER A 112 -8.45 10.04 3.57
C SER A 112 -9.14 8.68 3.63
N GLY A 113 -8.90 7.88 4.68
CA GLY A 113 -9.49 6.56 4.87
C GLY A 113 -11.02 6.61 5.05
N VAL A 114 -11.49 7.54 5.88
CA VAL A 114 -12.94 7.77 6.11
C VAL A 114 -13.63 8.28 4.83
N GLY A 115 -13.00 9.21 4.10
CA GLY A 115 -13.57 9.77 2.87
C GLY A 115 -13.54 8.84 1.64
N ALA A 116 -12.75 7.77 1.67
CA ALA A 116 -12.63 6.82 0.57
C ALA A 116 -13.55 5.58 0.70
N GLY A 117 -14.21 5.38 1.85
CA GLY A 117 -15.04 4.20 2.11
C GLY A 117 -14.25 3.01 2.67
N SER A 118 -13.13 3.25 3.35
CA SER A 118 -12.35 2.18 4.00
C SER A 118 -13.14 1.55 5.14
N ALA A 119 -12.95 0.24 5.36
CA ALA A 119 -13.60 -0.50 6.44
C ALA A 119 -12.58 -0.92 7.50
N SER A 120 -12.94 -0.83 8.79
CA SER A 120 -12.12 -1.40 9.87
C SER A 120 -12.05 -2.91 9.73
N VAL A 121 -10.85 -3.46 9.86
CA VAL A 121 -10.62 -4.92 9.82
C VAL A 121 -10.85 -5.56 11.18
N SER A 122 -10.71 -4.79 12.27
CA SER A 122 -10.76 -5.27 13.65
C SER A 122 -12.16 -5.31 14.26
N GLY A 123 -13.22 -5.09 13.48
CA GLY A 123 -14.59 -5.02 14.01
C GLY A 123 -14.89 -3.76 14.82
N GLU A 124 -13.97 -2.79 14.87
CA GLU A 124 -14.20 -1.51 15.53
C GLU A 124 -15.32 -0.74 14.83
N THR A 125 -16.29 -0.26 15.61
CA THR A 125 -17.44 0.53 15.11
C THR A 125 -17.01 1.88 14.53
N LYS A 126 -15.79 2.35 14.85
CA LYS A 126 -15.22 3.61 14.36
C LYS A 126 -13.76 3.41 13.99
N ILE A 127 -13.35 3.97 12.85
CA ILE A 127 -11.94 4.02 12.44
C ILE A 127 -11.24 5.11 13.24
N GLY A 128 -10.19 4.74 13.96
CA GLY A 128 -9.36 5.64 14.76
C GLY A 128 -7.90 5.64 14.32
N MET A 129 -7.08 6.42 15.04
CA MET A 129 -5.63 6.32 14.91
C MET A 129 -5.17 4.94 15.38
N GLY A 130 -4.26 4.31 14.65
CA GLY A 130 -3.78 2.95 14.89
C GLY A 130 -4.65 1.85 14.29
N SER A 131 -5.88 2.15 13.86
CA SER A 131 -6.78 1.16 13.28
C SER A 131 -6.21 0.60 11.96
N LEU A 132 -6.29 -0.72 11.81
CA LEU A 132 -6.06 -1.40 10.54
C LEU A 132 -7.32 -1.29 9.68
N ILE A 133 -7.17 -0.71 8.50
CA ILE A 133 -8.26 -0.52 7.55
C ILE A 133 -8.00 -1.30 6.27
N ARG A 134 -9.07 -1.81 5.67
CA ARG A 134 -9.06 -2.26 4.29
C ARG A 134 -9.29 -1.04 3.41
N VAL A 135 -8.32 -0.74 2.54
CA VAL A 135 -8.41 0.35 1.58
C VAL A 135 -9.30 -0.12 0.43
N PRO A 136 -10.29 0.69 0.01
CA PRO A 136 -11.11 0.36 -1.13
C PRO A 136 -10.22 0.38 -2.37
N THR A 137 -10.06 -0.79 -2.98
CA THR A 137 -9.53 -0.88 -4.32
C THR A 137 -10.61 -0.38 -5.26
N SER A 138 -10.32 0.63 -6.09
CA SER A 138 -11.17 1.04 -7.20
C SER A 138 -11.28 -0.13 -8.19
N GLY A 139 -12.16 -1.08 -7.88
CA GLY A 139 -12.45 -2.22 -8.74
C GLY A 139 -13.24 -1.74 -9.94
N GLY A 140 -12.60 -1.77 -11.11
CA GLY A 140 -13.24 -2.02 -12.40
C GLY A 140 -14.34 -1.07 -12.86
N ALA A 141 -13.97 -0.12 -13.71
CA ALA A 141 -14.75 0.18 -14.91
C ALA A 141 -13.79 0.20 -16.11
N LEU A 142 -13.24 -0.97 -16.43
CA LEU A 142 -12.93 -1.32 -17.81
C LEU A 142 -13.96 -2.38 -18.19
N SER A 143 -15.15 -1.89 -18.52
CA SER A 143 -16.17 -2.56 -19.32
C SER A 143 -16.63 -1.54 -20.34
#